data_AF-A0A7V0MIJ9-F1
#
_entry.id   AF-A0A7V0MIJ9-F1
#
_cell.length_a   1.000
_cell.length_b   1.000
_cell.length_c   1.000
_cell.angle_alpha   90.00
_cell.angle_beta   90.00
_cell.angle_gamma   90.00
#
_symmetry.space_group_name_H-M   'P 1'
#
loop_
_entity.id
_entity.type
_entity.pdbx_description
1 polymer ?
#
loop_
_entity_poly.entity_id
_entity_poly.type
_entity_poly.pdbx_seq_one_letter_code
_entity_poly.pdbx_strand_id
1 'polypeptide(L)'
;MLRRFGVHKNDNLWLRKIAAFLHDPPYKVWYFGKTYGGQNWKRDKDVIEVYERYISTSYPFKDPDNPNKIKFRSFHHLAASAGKNHYFGVKGPNVIFDVGGYRFIHSLSGTHISLLNLRDTAPNSSFDPKAEVEEFLSKLTGDDRQKFLILWRLLPSQITPWINLLPVDTVLADNVTRDLDVIQSALITTWDEYTPLNKPESFHPSFLILEFGPVQKFIANARKTRDLWFSSWLISYLAWKAMKPIAEEIGPDNIVYPDLYKQPLVDGWLKGLEIEIPENPKINMPTLPNTFLAIVPTGEEEEFAKKSQETLRASWDEIVDGVYDLLTKNGILEKDSFFEMEFKRQTENPPFDIYWLGLKWGTEPEKAIEDYRKLLNPDRFWEFERLWNHIKS
;
A
#
# COMPACT_ATOMS: atom_id res chain seq x y z
N MET A 1 8.26 27.53 10.92
CA MET A 1 8.04 27.08 9.54
C MET A 1 8.34 25.59 9.52
N LEU A 2 7.31 24.73 9.49
CA LEU A 2 7.49 23.27 9.48
C LEU A 2 8.19 22.90 8.17
N ARG A 3 9.37 22.26 8.25
CA ARG A 3 10.07 21.70 7.08
C ARG A 3 9.12 20.66 6.48
N ARG A 4 8.67 20.87 5.24
CA ARG A 4 7.89 19.88 4.50
C ARG A 4 8.83 18.76 4.10
N PHE A 5 8.50 17.53 4.46
CA PHE A 5 9.18 16.33 4.01
C PHE A 5 8.25 15.65 3.03
N GLY A 6 8.69 15.31 1.82
CA GLY A 6 7.81 14.75 0.79
C GLY A 6 8.35 15.01 -0.62
N VAL A 7 8.29 13.98 -1.47
CA VAL A 7 8.83 14.00 -2.85
C VAL A 7 7.80 14.53 -3.87
N HIS A 8 6.65 15.04 -3.44
CA HIS A 8 5.47 15.37 -4.28
C HIS A 8 5.72 16.39 -5.40
N LYS A 9 6.87 17.04 -5.41
CA LYS A 9 7.19 18.13 -6.35
C LYS A 9 8.40 17.84 -7.24
N ASN A 10 8.92 16.62 -7.25
CA ASN A 10 10.11 16.27 -8.03
C ASN A 10 9.77 15.31 -9.18
N ASP A 11 10.38 15.54 -10.35
CA ASP A 11 10.11 14.85 -11.63
C ASP A 11 10.31 13.31 -11.59
N ASN A 12 10.75 12.74 -10.46
CA ASN A 12 11.18 11.35 -10.33
C ASN A 12 10.40 10.52 -9.27
N LEU A 13 9.29 11.02 -8.71
CA LEU A 13 8.53 10.28 -7.68
C LEU A 13 8.18 8.86 -8.12
N TRP A 14 7.52 8.72 -9.28
CA TRP A 14 7.03 7.42 -9.77
C TRP A 14 8.17 6.48 -10.14
N LEU A 15 9.26 6.99 -10.72
CA LEU A 15 10.48 6.21 -10.96
C LEU A 15 11.06 5.64 -9.66
N ARG A 16 11.11 6.45 -8.60
CA ARG A 16 11.55 5.99 -7.27
C ARG A 16 10.59 4.97 -6.67
N LYS A 17 9.28 5.13 -6.85
CA LYS A 17 8.27 4.13 -6.43
C LYS A 17 8.44 2.82 -7.18
N ILE A 18 8.66 2.83 -8.50
CA ILE A 18 8.95 1.62 -9.28
C ILE A 18 10.25 0.97 -8.79
N ALA A 19 11.31 1.75 -8.56
CA ALA A 19 12.59 1.23 -8.07
C ALA A 19 12.47 0.63 -6.66
N ALA A 20 11.64 1.21 -5.80
CA ALA A 20 11.34 0.70 -4.47
C ALA A 20 10.44 -0.55 -4.53
N PHE A 21 9.45 -0.59 -5.42
CA PHE A 21 8.57 -1.75 -5.60
C PHE A 21 9.34 -2.96 -6.16
N LEU A 22 10.28 -2.74 -7.09
CA LEU A 22 11.09 -3.80 -7.72
C LEU A 22 12.37 -4.15 -6.95
N HIS A 23 12.60 -3.54 -5.78
CA HIS A 23 13.86 -3.71 -5.06
C HIS A 23 14.13 -5.17 -4.64
N ASP A 24 13.06 -5.92 -4.34
CA ASP A 24 13.03 -7.35 -4.04
C ASP A 24 12.03 -8.02 -5.00
N PRO A 25 12.42 -8.26 -6.26
CA PRO A 25 11.47 -8.78 -7.23
C PRO A 25 10.89 -10.13 -6.77
N PRO A 26 9.68 -10.52 -7.22
CA PRO A 26 8.98 -11.71 -6.73
C PRO A 26 9.80 -13.02 -6.80
N TYR A 27 10.75 -13.11 -7.73
CA TYR A 27 11.67 -14.24 -7.88
C TYR A 27 12.88 -14.25 -6.93
N LYS A 28 13.03 -13.24 -6.05
CA LYS A 28 14.19 -13.09 -5.14
C LYS A 28 14.45 -14.33 -4.31
N VAL A 29 13.40 -14.93 -3.76
CA VAL A 29 13.49 -16.08 -2.84
C VAL A 29 14.14 -17.30 -3.52
N TRP A 30 14.08 -17.36 -4.85
CA TRP A 30 14.71 -18.39 -5.67
C TRP A 30 16.25 -18.30 -5.67
N TYR A 31 16.81 -17.09 -5.52
CA TYR A 31 18.27 -16.89 -5.44
C TYR A 31 18.92 -17.43 -4.16
N PHE A 32 18.14 -17.70 -3.10
CA PHE A 32 18.72 -18.16 -1.84
C PHE A 32 18.96 -19.68 -1.78
N GLY A 33 18.53 -20.45 -2.80
CA GLY A 33 18.77 -21.91 -2.92
C GLY A 33 20.24 -22.32 -2.84
N LYS A 34 20.54 -23.48 -2.23
CA LYS A 34 21.90 -24.04 -1.98
C LYS A 34 22.85 -24.06 -3.19
N THR A 35 22.36 -23.94 -4.42
CA THR A 35 23.16 -23.81 -5.67
C THR A 35 23.70 -22.40 -5.94
N TYR A 36 23.25 -21.37 -5.22
CA TYR A 36 23.61 -19.96 -5.42
C TYR A 36 24.43 -19.39 -4.25
N GLY A 37 25.36 -20.17 -3.72
CA GLY A 37 26.33 -19.70 -2.73
C GLY A 37 27.11 -18.49 -3.25
N GLY A 38 26.91 -17.32 -2.61
CA GLY A 38 27.81 -16.16 -2.74
C GLY A 38 27.34 -14.98 -3.59
N GLN A 39 26.03 -14.75 -3.78
CA GLN A 39 25.55 -13.79 -4.79
C GLN A 39 24.70 -12.60 -4.28
N ASN A 40 24.91 -12.13 -3.05
CA ASN A 40 24.36 -10.83 -2.62
C ASN A 40 24.71 -9.69 -3.60
N TRP A 41 25.85 -9.75 -4.29
CA TRP A 41 26.23 -8.74 -5.28
C TRP A 41 25.48 -8.90 -6.62
N LYS A 42 25.28 -10.14 -7.11
CA LYS A 42 24.62 -10.35 -8.41
C LYS A 42 23.13 -9.99 -8.35
N ARG A 43 22.47 -10.20 -7.21
CA ARG A 43 21.08 -9.75 -6.97
C ARG A 43 20.92 -8.24 -7.17
N ASP A 44 21.79 -7.46 -6.52
CA ASP A 44 21.73 -6.00 -6.57
C ASP A 44 22.00 -5.46 -7.99
N LYS A 45 22.93 -6.09 -8.73
CA LYS A 45 23.13 -5.74 -10.14
C LYS A 45 21.96 -6.17 -11.02
N ASP A 46 21.33 -7.32 -10.73
CA ASP A 46 20.17 -7.80 -11.46
C ASP A 46 18.99 -6.82 -11.38
N VAL A 47 18.66 -6.33 -10.17
CA VAL A 47 17.60 -5.32 -9.97
C VAL A 47 17.90 -4.02 -10.71
N ILE A 48 19.15 -3.55 -10.67
CA ILE A 48 19.58 -2.39 -11.47
C ILE A 48 19.40 -2.67 -12.96
N GLU A 49 19.92 -3.78 -13.46
CA GLU A 49 19.91 -4.13 -14.87
C GLU A 49 18.47 -4.27 -15.40
N VAL A 50 17.59 -4.90 -14.63
CA VAL A 50 16.16 -5.02 -14.94
C VAL A 50 15.50 -3.64 -14.98
N TYR A 51 15.73 -2.81 -13.96
CA TYR A 51 15.18 -1.45 -13.95
C TYR A 51 15.71 -0.61 -15.13
N GLU A 52 17.02 -0.67 -15.38
CA GLU A 52 17.66 0.11 -16.45
C GLU A 52 17.30 -0.34 -17.85
N ARG A 53 16.96 -1.63 -17.99
CA ARG A 53 16.48 -2.21 -19.24
C ARG A 53 15.02 -1.88 -19.53
N TYR A 54 14.14 -1.96 -18.54
CA TYR A 54 12.69 -1.93 -18.77
C TYR A 54 11.99 -0.64 -18.30
N ILE A 55 12.58 0.13 -17.38
CA ILE A 55 11.91 1.27 -16.75
C ILE A 55 12.52 2.60 -17.18
N SER A 56 13.81 2.82 -16.89
CA SER A 56 14.51 4.09 -17.16
C SER A 56 16.02 3.89 -17.20
N THR A 57 16.73 4.61 -18.07
CA THR A 57 18.17 4.48 -18.30
C THR A 57 19.07 4.69 -17.08
N SER A 58 18.52 5.27 -16.00
CA SER A 58 19.25 5.54 -14.77
C SER A 58 18.48 5.04 -13.55
N TYR A 59 19.10 4.14 -12.80
CA TYR A 59 18.56 3.69 -11.52
C TYR A 59 18.63 4.81 -10.46
N PRO A 60 17.49 5.23 -9.86
CA PRO A 60 17.41 6.46 -9.07
C PRO A 60 18.15 6.41 -7.71
N PHE A 61 18.61 5.23 -7.29
CA PHE A 61 19.31 5.05 -6.01
C PHE A 61 20.79 4.68 -6.15
N LYS A 62 21.39 4.84 -7.35
CA LYS A 62 22.85 4.75 -7.51
C LYS A 62 23.54 5.88 -6.74
N ASP A 63 24.67 5.57 -6.11
CA ASP A 63 25.52 6.60 -5.50
C ASP A 63 26.19 7.43 -6.61
N PRO A 64 26.01 8.77 -6.65
CA PRO A 64 26.63 9.61 -7.67
C PRO A 64 28.16 9.46 -7.72
N ASP A 65 28.79 9.26 -6.55
CA ASP A 65 30.24 9.13 -6.42
C ASP A 65 30.75 7.70 -6.68
N ASN A 66 29.85 6.70 -6.64
CA ASN A 66 30.18 5.31 -6.91
C ASN A 66 28.97 4.61 -7.56
N PRO A 67 28.85 4.62 -8.90
CA PRO A 67 27.69 4.07 -9.61
C PRO A 67 27.43 2.58 -9.39
N ASN A 68 28.42 1.85 -8.86
CA ASN A 68 28.30 0.44 -8.47
C ASN A 68 27.71 0.24 -7.06
N LYS A 69 27.54 1.31 -6.29
CA LYS A 69 26.99 1.30 -4.93
C LYS A 69 25.54 1.78 -4.96
N ILE A 70 24.68 1.04 -4.26
CA ILE A 70 23.25 1.31 -4.21
C ILE A 70 22.87 1.82 -2.83
N LYS A 71 22.11 2.92 -2.78
CA LYS A 71 21.66 3.53 -1.54
C LYS A 71 20.35 2.93 -0.98
N PHE A 72 19.56 2.19 -1.78
CA PHE A 72 18.28 1.62 -1.32
C PHE A 72 18.41 0.47 -0.32
N ARG A 73 19.54 -0.23 -0.19
CA ARG A 73 19.65 -1.38 0.75
C ARG A 73 19.25 -1.06 2.19
N SER A 74 19.38 0.20 2.58
CA SER A 74 19.05 0.66 3.93
C SER A 74 17.55 0.86 4.13
N PHE A 75 16.80 0.94 3.04
CA PHE A 75 15.35 0.99 3.03
C PHE A 75 14.71 -0.37 3.34
N HIS A 76 15.30 -1.43 2.78
CA HIS A 76 14.97 -2.81 3.13
C HIS A 76 15.08 -3.01 4.64
N HIS A 77 16.04 -2.37 5.32
CA HIS A 77 16.15 -2.41 6.78
C HIS A 77 15.10 -1.60 7.54
N LEU A 78 14.36 -0.65 6.94
CA LEU A 78 13.30 0.12 7.61
C LEU A 78 11.92 -0.53 7.45
N ALA A 79 11.62 -1.03 6.25
CA ALA A 79 10.39 -1.80 6.02
C ALA A 79 10.51 -3.22 6.61
N ALA A 80 11.68 -3.85 6.49
CA ALA A 80 11.99 -5.11 7.16
C ALA A 80 12.57 -4.93 8.58
N SER A 81 12.77 -3.73 9.16
CA SER A 81 13.06 -3.66 10.62
C SER A 81 11.84 -3.96 11.47
N ALA A 82 10.63 -3.83 10.90
CA ALA A 82 9.45 -4.48 11.47
C ALA A 82 9.58 -6.02 11.47
N GLY A 83 10.36 -6.56 10.53
CA GLY A 83 10.75 -7.96 10.38
C GLY A 83 12.24 -8.23 10.66
N LYS A 84 12.67 -8.06 11.91
CA LYS A 84 13.55 -9.03 12.61
C LYS A 84 14.71 -9.65 11.79
N ASN A 85 15.91 -9.11 11.97
CA ASN A 85 17.18 -9.87 12.05
C ASN A 85 18.30 -8.98 12.63
N HIS A 86 18.28 -7.68 12.33
CA HIS A 86 19.19 -6.71 12.96
C HIS A 86 18.76 -6.29 14.37
N TYR A 87 17.45 -6.12 14.61
CA TYR A 87 16.97 -5.79 15.95
C TYR A 87 17.13 -6.97 16.91
N PHE A 88 16.81 -8.21 16.48
CA PHE A 88 16.69 -9.38 17.35
C PHE A 88 18.01 -10.15 17.56
N GLY A 89 19.12 -9.73 16.94
CA GLY A 89 20.42 -10.40 17.08
C GLY A 89 20.46 -11.88 16.65
N VAL A 90 19.37 -12.41 16.07
CA VAL A 90 19.25 -13.83 15.72
C VAL A 90 20.07 -14.10 14.46
N LYS A 91 21.35 -14.44 14.67
CA LYS A 91 22.14 -15.17 13.67
C LYS A 91 21.65 -16.63 13.66
N GLY A 92 20.54 -16.88 12.98
CA GLY A 92 20.03 -18.23 12.73
C GLY A 92 20.50 -18.77 11.37
N PRO A 93 20.63 -20.10 11.20
CA PRO A 93 20.73 -20.68 9.86
C PRO A 93 19.48 -20.26 9.05
N ASN A 94 19.67 -19.92 7.77
CA ASN A 94 18.56 -19.57 6.87
C ASN A 94 17.53 -20.71 6.88
N VAL A 95 16.36 -20.49 7.50
CA VAL A 95 15.42 -21.56 7.87
C VAL A 95 14.83 -22.26 6.64
N ILE A 96 14.83 -21.61 5.48
CA ILE A 96 14.40 -22.24 4.21
C ILE A 96 15.36 -23.35 3.73
N PHE A 97 16.66 -23.33 4.09
CA PHE A 97 17.65 -24.20 3.44
C PHE A 97 18.10 -25.40 4.27
N ASP A 98 17.97 -25.36 5.59
CA ASP A 98 18.48 -26.42 6.47
C ASP A 98 17.40 -27.34 7.07
N VAL A 99 16.10 -27.01 6.97
CA VAL A 99 15.04 -27.75 7.69
C VAL A 99 13.84 -28.23 6.85
N GLY A 100 13.96 -28.22 5.52
CA GLY A 100 13.06 -28.98 4.63
C GLY A 100 11.98 -28.18 3.91
N GLY A 101 12.40 -27.31 2.97
CA GLY A 101 11.54 -26.73 1.93
C GLY A 101 11.08 -25.29 2.22
N TYR A 102 10.54 -24.64 1.18
CA TYR A 102 9.93 -23.31 1.29
C TYR A 102 8.66 -23.40 2.16
N ARG A 103 8.54 -22.54 3.16
CA ARG A 103 7.38 -22.50 4.07
C ARG A 103 6.89 -21.07 4.18
N PHE A 104 5.58 -20.90 4.30
CA PHE A 104 4.93 -19.65 4.70
C PHE A 104 4.20 -19.90 6.03
N ILE A 105 4.24 -18.96 6.95
CA ILE A 105 3.59 -19.02 8.26
C ILE A 105 2.42 -18.04 8.21
N HIS A 106 1.20 -18.54 8.25
CA HIS A 106 0.03 -17.67 8.20
C HIS A 106 0.03 -16.70 9.41
N SER A 107 0.06 -15.39 9.17
CA SER A 107 0.37 -14.37 10.19
C SER A 107 -0.62 -14.34 11.37
N LEU A 108 -1.88 -14.73 11.15
CA LEU A 108 -2.90 -14.82 12.22
C LEU A 108 -2.97 -16.18 12.92
N SER A 109 -3.01 -17.30 12.18
CA SER A 109 -3.20 -18.63 12.77
C SER A 109 -1.90 -19.30 13.21
N GLY A 110 -0.74 -18.81 12.75
CA GLY A 110 0.54 -19.50 12.90
C GLY A 110 0.65 -20.80 12.09
N THR A 111 -0.33 -21.10 11.23
CA THR A 111 -0.34 -22.32 10.43
C THR A 111 0.84 -22.30 9.46
N HIS A 112 1.65 -23.37 9.51
CA HIS A 112 2.72 -23.58 8.55
C HIS A 112 2.13 -24.12 7.24
N ILE A 113 2.19 -23.31 6.20
CA ILE A 113 1.83 -23.66 4.83
C ILE A 113 3.11 -24.12 4.13
N SER A 114 3.19 -25.43 3.86
CA SER A 114 4.28 -25.98 3.06
C SER A 114 4.11 -25.54 1.61
N LEU A 115 5.07 -24.76 1.12
CA LEU A 115 5.25 -24.55 -0.30
C LEU A 115 6.14 -25.71 -0.76
N LEU A 116 5.52 -26.90 -0.95
CA LEU A 116 6.15 -28.16 -1.43
C LEU A 116 7.30 -27.87 -2.39
N ASN A 117 8.41 -28.65 -2.37
CA ASN A 117 9.60 -28.48 -3.24
C ASN A 117 9.24 -27.82 -4.57
N LEU A 118 9.27 -26.48 -4.61
CA LEU A 118 8.79 -25.69 -5.76
C LEU A 118 9.65 -25.99 -7.01
N ARG A 119 10.80 -26.60 -6.78
CA ARG A 119 11.71 -27.18 -7.75
C ARG A 119 11.20 -28.48 -8.41
N ASP A 120 10.47 -29.31 -7.68
CA ASP A 120 10.00 -30.64 -8.13
C ASP A 120 8.59 -30.59 -8.74
N THR A 121 7.80 -29.55 -8.39
CA THR A 121 6.48 -29.28 -9.01
C THR A 121 6.55 -28.24 -10.13
N ALA A 122 7.72 -27.65 -10.41
CA ALA A 122 7.93 -26.93 -11.66
C ALA A 122 7.80 -27.95 -12.80
N PRO A 123 6.77 -27.86 -13.66
CA PRO A 123 6.63 -28.78 -14.76
C PRO A 123 7.80 -28.52 -15.72
N ASN A 124 8.76 -29.45 -15.73
CA ASN A 124 9.98 -29.44 -16.54
C ASN A 124 10.97 -28.30 -16.21
N SER A 125 12.22 -28.55 -16.58
CA SER A 125 13.41 -27.68 -16.45
C SER A 125 13.33 -26.34 -17.22
N SER A 126 12.14 -25.81 -17.51
CA SER A 126 11.88 -24.64 -18.36
C SER A 126 11.22 -23.46 -17.64
N PHE A 127 10.81 -23.61 -16.38
CA PHE A 127 10.20 -22.50 -15.62
C PHE A 127 11.27 -21.55 -15.07
N ASP A 128 11.29 -20.32 -15.57
CA ASP A 128 12.16 -19.24 -15.10
C ASP A 128 11.32 -18.06 -14.58
N PRO A 129 11.20 -17.90 -13.24
CA PRO A 129 10.38 -16.84 -12.66
C PRO A 129 10.96 -15.44 -12.92
N LYS A 130 12.27 -15.34 -13.22
CA LYS A 130 12.86 -14.08 -13.67
C LYS A 130 12.38 -13.73 -15.07
N ALA A 131 12.42 -14.68 -16.00
CA ALA A 131 11.94 -14.48 -17.36
C ALA A 131 10.46 -14.06 -17.39
N GLU A 132 9.62 -14.63 -16.54
CA GLU A 132 8.20 -14.27 -16.42
C GLU A 132 8.02 -12.81 -15.97
N VAL A 133 8.79 -12.35 -14.98
CA VAL A 133 8.75 -10.94 -14.54
C VAL A 133 9.34 -10.02 -15.62
N GLU A 134 10.46 -10.37 -16.25
CA GLU A 134 11.02 -9.58 -17.36
C GLU A 134 10.07 -9.50 -18.56
N GLU A 135 9.33 -10.57 -18.87
CA GLU A 135 8.29 -10.57 -19.89
C GLU A 135 7.17 -9.59 -19.53
N PHE A 136 6.70 -9.60 -18.28
CA PHE A 136 5.74 -8.61 -17.79
C PHE A 136 6.27 -7.18 -17.92
N LEU A 137 7.50 -6.92 -17.46
CA LEU A 137 8.13 -5.60 -17.51
C LEU A 137 8.33 -5.11 -18.95
N SER A 138 8.61 -6.01 -19.90
CA SER A 138 8.74 -5.69 -21.32
C SER A 138 7.46 -5.16 -21.97
N LYS A 139 6.29 -5.43 -21.36
CA LYS A 139 4.97 -5.01 -21.82
C LYS A 139 4.48 -3.73 -21.14
N LEU A 140 5.25 -3.15 -20.21
CA LEU A 140 4.88 -1.90 -19.56
C LEU A 140 4.85 -0.74 -20.57
N THR A 141 3.77 0.02 -20.54
CA THR A 141 3.52 1.17 -21.42
C THR A 141 3.05 2.37 -20.60
N GLY A 142 3.06 3.55 -21.22
CA GLY A 142 2.61 4.80 -20.60
C GLY A 142 3.72 5.58 -19.89
N ASP A 143 3.31 6.65 -19.21
CA ASP A 143 4.21 7.46 -18.37
C ASP A 143 4.63 6.70 -17.10
N ASP A 144 5.58 7.25 -16.33
CA ASP A 144 6.11 6.54 -15.16
C ASP A 144 5.06 6.29 -14.06
N ARG A 145 4.01 7.11 -14.00
CA ARG A 145 2.87 6.90 -13.10
C ARG A 145 2.03 5.72 -13.59
N GLN A 146 1.68 5.68 -14.87
CA GLN A 146 0.94 4.56 -15.47
C GLN A 146 1.73 3.26 -15.33
N LYS A 147 3.04 3.25 -15.61
CA LYS A 147 3.91 2.08 -15.39
C LYS A 147 3.84 1.59 -13.95
N PHE A 148 3.93 2.49 -12.96
CA PHE A 148 3.80 2.13 -11.56
C PHE A 148 2.43 1.52 -11.24
N LEU A 149 1.34 2.13 -11.71
CA LEU A 149 -0.02 1.64 -11.46
C LEU A 149 -0.26 0.27 -12.11
N ILE A 150 0.23 0.06 -13.33
CA ILE A 150 0.21 -1.23 -14.03
C ILE A 150 1.00 -2.27 -13.23
N LEU A 151 2.22 -1.93 -12.81
CA LEU A 151 3.08 -2.81 -12.01
C LEU A 151 2.40 -3.21 -10.69
N TRP A 152 1.94 -2.23 -9.91
CA TRP A 152 1.25 -2.44 -8.62
C TRP A 152 0.00 -3.31 -8.77
N ARG A 153 -0.81 -3.08 -9.80
CA ARG A 153 -2.11 -3.73 -9.97
C ARG A 153 -2.04 -5.08 -10.69
N LEU A 154 -1.18 -5.22 -11.70
CA LEU A 154 -1.22 -6.35 -12.63
C LEU A 154 -0.10 -7.36 -12.39
N LEU A 155 1.08 -6.97 -11.91
CA LEU A 155 2.20 -7.92 -11.71
C LEU A 155 1.76 -9.13 -10.88
N PRO A 156 1.14 -8.97 -9.68
CA PRO A 156 0.79 -10.14 -8.87
C PRO A 156 -0.29 -11.03 -9.51
N SER A 157 -1.07 -10.50 -10.47
CA SER A 157 -2.09 -11.27 -11.19
C SER A 157 -1.63 -11.90 -12.50
N GLN A 158 -0.50 -11.43 -13.05
CA GLN A 158 0.02 -11.86 -14.35
C GLN A 158 1.25 -12.76 -14.24
N ILE A 159 1.81 -12.92 -13.04
CA ILE A 159 2.84 -13.91 -12.76
C ILE A 159 2.23 -15.16 -12.09
N THR A 160 2.98 -16.25 -12.13
CA THR A 160 2.63 -17.52 -11.53
C THR A 160 2.15 -17.35 -10.07
N PRO A 161 0.91 -17.76 -9.72
CA PRO A 161 0.27 -17.34 -8.46
C PRO A 161 1.03 -17.66 -7.18
N TRP A 162 1.72 -18.81 -7.10
CA TRP A 162 2.45 -19.20 -5.90
C TRP A 162 3.71 -18.36 -5.66
N ILE A 163 4.23 -17.64 -6.67
CA ILE A 163 5.32 -16.68 -6.50
C ILE A 163 4.89 -15.60 -5.49
N ASN A 164 3.62 -15.18 -5.53
CA ASN A 164 3.08 -14.21 -4.58
C ASN A 164 2.96 -14.74 -3.15
N LEU A 165 3.16 -16.04 -2.91
CA LEU A 165 3.15 -16.65 -1.58
C LEU A 165 4.57 -16.86 -1.03
N LEU A 166 5.58 -16.50 -1.80
CA LEU A 166 6.96 -16.59 -1.35
C LEU A 166 7.18 -15.60 -0.20
N PRO A 167 7.76 -16.07 0.92
CA PRO A 167 8.01 -15.20 2.04
C PRO A 167 9.15 -14.23 1.74
N VAL A 168 9.02 -13.00 2.20
CA VAL A 168 10.06 -11.98 2.11
C VAL A 168 11.35 -12.41 2.80
N ASP A 169 11.19 -12.93 4.02
CA ASP A 169 12.27 -13.34 4.89
C ASP A 169 12.20 -14.85 5.14
N THR A 170 13.37 -15.48 5.13
CA THR A 170 13.47 -16.93 5.25
C THR A 170 13.32 -17.43 6.69
N VAL A 171 13.59 -16.58 7.68
CA VAL A 171 13.49 -16.83 9.13
C VAL A 171 12.07 -16.55 9.61
N LEU A 172 11.47 -15.45 9.15
CA LEU A 172 10.11 -15.06 9.52
C LEU A 172 9.25 -14.98 8.28
N ALA A 173 8.80 -16.16 7.90
CA ALA A 173 8.06 -16.38 6.68
C ALA A 173 6.58 -16.01 6.81
N ASP A 174 6.26 -14.92 7.52
CA ASP A 174 4.88 -14.51 7.85
C ASP A 174 4.31 -13.39 6.97
N ASN A 175 5.13 -12.84 6.07
CA ASN A 175 4.74 -11.82 5.11
C ASN A 175 5.17 -12.22 3.70
N VAL A 176 4.33 -11.91 2.71
CA VAL A 176 4.62 -12.20 1.30
C VAL A 176 5.38 -11.05 0.64
N THR A 177 6.12 -11.34 -0.44
CA THR A 177 6.95 -10.35 -1.16
C THR A 177 6.18 -9.08 -1.51
N ARG A 178 4.94 -9.22 -2.02
CA ARG A 178 4.09 -8.09 -2.37
C ARG A 178 3.86 -7.12 -1.22
N ASP A 179 3.62 -7.61 -0.01
CA ASP A 179 3.29 -6.74 1.13
C ASP A 179 4.48 -5.85 1.48
N LEU A 180 5.69 -6.42 1.43
CA LEU A 180 6.91 -5.64 1.59
C LEU A 180 7.07 -4.63 0.45
N ASP A 181 6.88 -5.04 -0.81
CA ASP A 181 7.06 -4.17 -1.98
C ASP A 181 6.10 -2.96 -1.94
N VAL A 182 4.85 -3.18 -1.52
CA VAL A 182 3.83 -2.12 -1.33
C VAL A 182 4.22 -1.17 -0.21
N ILE A 183 4.62 -1.68 0.96
CA ILE A 183 5.11 -0.83 2.07
C ILE A 183 6.34 -0.04 1.63
N GLN A 184 7.19 -0.65 0.81
CA GLN A 184 8.39 -0.04 0.30
C GLN A 184 8.13 1.05 -0.75
N SER A 185 7.22 0.82 -1.69
CA SER A 185 6.80 1.90 -2.58
C SER A 185 6.02 3.00 -1.84
N ALA A 186 5.39 2.71 -0.70
CA ALA A 186 4.71 3.70 0.11
C ALA A 186 5.68 4.58 0.91
N LEU A 187 6.68 3.99 1.58
CA LEU A 187 7.61 4.74 2.42
C LEU A 187 8.59 5.61 1.63
N ILE A 188 8.92 5.26 0.38
CA ILE A 188 9.82 6.10 -0.43
C ILE A 188 9.24 7.48 -0.71
N THR A 189 7.92 7.66 -0.61
CA THR A 189 7.27 8.97 -0.77
C THR A 189 7.64 9.93 0.37
N THR A 190 8.10 9.40 1.51
CA THR A 190 8.43 10.14 2.73
C THR A 190 9.93 10.43 2.88
N TRP A 191 10.72 10.20 1.83
CA TRP A 191 12.17 10.38 1.85
C TRP A 191 12.58 11.87 1.80
N ASP A 192 13.39 12.31 2.75
CA ASP A 192 14.14 13.58 2.70
C ASP A 192 15.36 13.43 1.78
N GLU A 193 15.25 13.94 0.56
CA GLU A 193 16.31 13.87 -0.45
C GLU A 193 17.64 14.53 -0.02
N TYR A 194 17.58 15.45 0.94
CA TYR A 194 18.77 16.10 1.50
C TYR A 194 19.54 15.17 2.46
N THR A 195 18.91 14.08 2.88
CA THR A 195 19.47 13.10 3.82
C THR A 195 19.78 11.80 3.08
N PRO A 196 21.04 11.34 3.05
CA PRO A 196 21.43 10.13 2.33
C PRO A 196 20.60 8.92 2.76
N LEU A 197 19.94 8.24 1.81
CA LEU A 197 19.06 7.07 2.02
C LEU A 197 19.58 5.97 2.96
N ASN A 198 20.90 5.94 3.21
CA ASN A 198 21.50 4.99 4.12
C ASN A 198 21.39 5.34 5.60
N LYS A 199 20.60 6.34 5.94
CA LYS A 199 20.41 6.82 7.29
C LYS A 199 18.96 6.64 7.76
N PRO A 200 18.70 6.17 9.00
CA PRO A 200 17.35 6.03 9.53
C PRO A 200 16.55 7.34 9.48
N GLU A 201 17.21 8.48 9.71
CA GLU A 201 16.60 9.80 9.68
C GLU A 201 16.24 10.29 8.27
N SER A 202 16.53 9.53 7.21
CA SER A 202 16.14 9.87 5.84
C SER A 202 14.63 9.85 5.62
N PHE A 203 13.89 9.08 6.41
CA PHE A 203 12.46 8.90 6.19
C PHE A 203 11.69 9.62 7.28
N HIS A 204 10.69 10.39 6.87
CA HIS A 204 9.77 11.07 7.77
C HIS A 204 8.32 10.65 7.48
N PRO A 205 7.95 9.39 7.72
CA PRO A 205 6.59 8.92 7.54
C PRO A 205 5.68 9.36 8.70
N SER A 206 4.41 9.55 8.36
CA SER A 206 3.31 9.75 9.29
C SER A 206 2.15 8.87 8.90
N PHE A 207 1.43 8.35 9.89
CA PHE A 207 0.12 7.77 9.67
C PHE A 207 -0.93 8.87 9.56
N LEU A 208 -1.79 8.77 8.55
CA LEU A 208 -3.02 9.53 8.47
C LEU A 208 -4.18 8.54 8.58
N ILE A 209 -4.96 8.68 9.64
CA ILE A 209 -6.24 7.98 9.80
C ILE A 209 -7.33 8.98 9.45
N LEU A 210 -8.27 8.60 8.59
CA LEU A 210 -9.49 9.36 8.34
C LEU A 210 -10.69 8.43 8.47
N GLU A 211 -11.73 8.89 9.15
CA GLU A 211 -13.00 8.20 9.29
C GLU A 211 -14.15 9.18 9.06
N PHE A 212 -15.24 8.71 8.44
CA PHE A 212 -16.50 9.46 8.40
C PHE A 212 -17.65 8.62 8.95
N GLY A 213 -18.52 9.24 9.76
CA GLY A 213 -19.61 8.55 10.44
C GLY A 213 -20.60 9.50 11.11
N PRO A 214 -21.68 9.01 11.73
CA PRO A 214 -21.98 7.60 12.02
C PRO A 214 -22.62 6.86 10.83
N VAL A 215 -21.96 5.82 10.31
CA VAL A 215 -22.47 5.06 9.15
C VAL A 215 -23.61 4.09 9.49
N GLN A 216 -23.59 3.47 10.68
CA GLN A 216 -24.62 2.51 11.08
C GLN A 216 -25.99 3.17 11.21
N LYS A 217 -26.04 4.39 11.76
CA LYS A 217 -27.28 5.17 11.88
C LYS A 217 -27.84 5.54 10.50
N PHE A 218 -26.98 5.84 9.53
CA PHE A 218 -27.39 6.11 8.16
C PHE A 218 -27.98 4.88 7.48
N ILE A 219 -27.29 3.73 7.55
CA ILE A 219 -27.72 2.45 6.97
C ILE A 219 -29.05 1.98 7.61
N ALA A 220 -29.20 2.13 8.94
CA ALA A 220 -30.37 1.68 9.68
C ALA A 220 -31.69 2.40 9.30
N ASN A 221 -31.63 3.55 8.62
CA ASN A 221 -32.83 4.25 8.13
C ASN A 221 -33.46 3.57 6.88
N ALA A 222 -32.80 2.56 6.30
CA ALA A 222 -33.30 1.82 5.15
C ALA A 222 -34.61 1.06 5.46
N ARG A 223 -35.63 1.23 4.61
CA ARG A 223 -36.92 0.51 4.73
C ARG A 223 -37.01 -0.72 3.84
N LYS A 224 -36.19 -0.79 2.78
CA LYS A 224 -36.11 -1.92 1.84
C LYS A 224 -34.67 -2.41 1.73
N THR A 225 -34.48 -3.68 1.38
CA THR A 225 -33.14 -4.27 1.12
C THR A 225 -32.36 -3.50 0.05
N ARG A 226 -33.07 -2.97 -0.95
CA ARG A 226 -32.46 -2.11 -1.98
C ARG A 226 -31.87 -0.84 -1.39
N ASP A 227 -32.60 -0.19 -0.49
CA ASP A 227 -32.14 1.05 0.17
C ASP A 227 -30.92 0.74 1.05
N LEU A 228 -30.97 -0.36 1.81
CA LEU A 228 -29.86 -0.85 2.63
C LEU A 228 -28.58 -1.06 1.79
N TRP A 229 -28.75 -1.70 0.63
CA TRP A 229 -27.66 -1.98 -0.29
C TRP A 229 -27.08 -0.70 -0.90
N PHE A 230 -27.93 0.24 -1.36
CA PHE A 230 -27.46 1.52 -1.90
C PHE A 230 -26.82 2.41 -0.84
N SER A 231 -27.31 2.40 0.40
CA SER A 231 -26.65 3.09 1.52
C SER A 231 -25.23 2.57 1.73
N SER A 232 -25.05 1.25 1.69
CA SER A 232 -23.73 0.61 1.82
C SER A 232 -22.82 0.95 0.63
N TRP A 233 -23.38 0.92 -0.59
CA TRP A 233 -22.64 1.28 -1.82
C TRP A 233 -22.20 2.73 -1.82
N LEU A 234 -23.09 3.65 -1.43
CA LEU A 234 -22.79 5.07 -1.32
C LEU A 234 -21.66 5.34 -0.32
N ILE A 235 -21.68 4.68 0.86
CA ILE A 235 -20.59 4.77 1.83
C ILE A 235 -19.27 4.27 1.20
N SER A 236 -19.28 3.10 0.55
CA SER A 236 -18.09 2.57 -0.13
C SER A 236 -17.58 3.50 -1.25
N TYR A 237 -18.49 4.16 -1.98
CA TYR A 237 -18.15 5.12 -3.03
C TYR A 237 -17.53 6.40 -2.46
N LEU A 238 -18.14 6.99 -1.43
CA LEU A 238 -17.61 8.16 -0.75
C LEU A 238 -16.26 7.88 -0.08
N ALA A 239 -16.08 6.67 0.48
CA ALA A 239 -14.81 6.22 1.01
C ALA A 239 -13.71 6.17 -0.07
N TRP A 240 -14.02 5.61 -1.25
CA TRP A 240 -13.09 5.65 -2.39
C TRP A 240 -12.74 7.09 -2.76
N LYS A 241 -13.74 7.97 -2.87
CA LYS A 241 -13.53 9.38 -3.20
C LYS A 241 -12.64 10.09 -2.17
N ALA A 242 -12.76 9.76 -0.89
CA ALA A 242 -11.87 10.28 0.14
C ALA A 242 -10.43 9.74 0.03
N MET A 243 -10.23 8.49 -0.37
CA MET A 243 -8.89 7.90 -0.55
C MET A 243 -8.21 8.35 -1.87
N LYS A 244 -9.02 8.72 -2.87
CA LYS A 244 -8.57 9.00 -4.23
C LYS A 244 -7.45 10.06 -4.33
N PRO A 245 -7.47 11.20 -3.61
CA PRO A 245 -6.40 12.20 -3.67
C PRO A 245 -5.02 11.63 -3.32
N ILE A 246 -4.95 10.78 -2.28
CA ILE A 246 -3.70 10.12 -1.88
C ILE A 246 -3.26 9.14 -2.98
N ALA A 247 -4.20 8.33 -3.48
CA ALA A 247 -3.91 7.39 -4.56
C ALA A 247 -3.40 8.09 -5.83
N GLU A 248 -3.93 9.29 -6.13
CA GLU A 248 -3.59 10.05 -7.32
C GLU A 248 -2.24 10.75 -7.22
N GLU A 249 -1.94 11.37 -6.09
CA GLU A 249 -0.73 12.16 -5.88
C GLU A 249 0.48 11.32 -5.51
N ILE A 250 0.29 10.27 -4.72
CA ILE A 250 1.41 9.54 -4.09
C ILE A 250 1.36 8.04 -4.30
N GLY A 251 0.24 7.52 -4.78
CA GLY A 251 0.06 6.12 -5.19
C GLY A 251 -0.94 5.38 -4.31
N PRO A 252 -1.68 4.40 -4.88
CA PRO A 252 -2.69 3.63 -4.14
C PRO A 252 -2.08 2.73 -3.06
N ASP A 253 -0.80 2.38 -3.18
CA ASP A 253 0.00 1.65 -2.19
C ASP A 253 0.24 2.43 -0.89
N ASN A 254 0.07 3.76 -0.90
CA ASN A 254 0.14 4.57 0.31
C ASN A 254 -1.10 4.43 1.21
N ILE A 255 -2.18 3.80 0.73
CA ILE A 255 -3.30 3.37 1.57
C ILE A 255 -2.99 1.99 2.14
N VAL A 256 -2.67 1.94 3.44
CA VAL A 256 -2.35 0.70 4.17
C VAL A 256 -3.62 -0.09 4.48
N TYR A 257 -4.69 0.60 4.84
CA TYR A 257 -6.00 0.00 5.08
C TYR A 257 -7.09 0.89 4.51
N PRO A 258 -8.08 0.34 3.77
CA PRO A 258 -8.09 -1.03 3.23
C PRO A 258 -7.03 -1.22 2.12
N ASP A 259 -6.63 -2.46 1.83
CA ASP A 259 -5.83 -2.72 0.62
C ASP A 259 -6.68 -2.39 -0.63
N LEU A 260 -6.17 -1.48 -1.46
CA LEU A 260 -6.82 -1.03 -2.68
C LEU A 260 -6.69 -2.03 -3.85
N TYR A 261 -5.89 -3.08 -3.68
CA TYR A 261 -5.69 -4.10 -4.69
C TYR A 261 -6.98 -4.84 -5.06
N LYS A 262 -7.28 -4.89 -6.37
CA LYS A 262 -8.48 -5.53 -6.93
C LYS A 262 -9.81 -4.96 -6.41
N GLN A 263 -9.79 -3.78 -5.79
CA GLN A 263 -11.02 -3.11 -5.37
C GLN A 263 -11.78 -2.61 -6.59
N PRO A 264 -13.08 -2.93 -6.77
CA PRO A 264 -13.80 -2.65 -8.01
C PRO A 264 -13.86 -1.16 -8.39
N LEU A 265 -14.01 -0.26 -7.41
CA LEU A 265 -14.02 1.19 -7.64
C LEU A 265 -12.64 1.73 -8.06
N VAL A 266 -11.57 1.12 -7.53
CA VAL A 266 -10.18 1.45 -7.88
C VAL A 266 -9.88 0.95 -9.29
N ASP A 267 -10.29 -0.28 -9.61
CA ASP A 267 -10.19 -0.83 -10.97
C ASP A 267 -10.93 0.05 -11.99
N GLY A 268 -12.09 0.60 -11.61
CA GLY A 268 -12.84 1.56 -12.44
C GLY A 268 -12.06 2.87 -12.68
N TRP A 269 -11.37 3.39 -11.66
CA TRP A 269 -10.49 4.56 -11.81
C TRP A 269 -9.29 4.25 -12.72
N LEU A 270 -8.64 3.10 -12.54
CA LEU A 270 -7.51 2.68 -13.39
C LEU A 270 -7.93 2.54 -14.87
N LYS A 271 -9.12 2.00 -15.15
CA LYS A 271 -9.68 1.98 -16.51
C LYS A 271 -9.87 3.38 -17.09
N GLY A 272 -10.29 4.34 -16.27
CA GLY A 272 -10.37 5.75 -16.66
C GLY A 272 -9.02 6.40 -16.96
N LEU A 273 -7.91 5.77 -16.54
CA LEU A 273 -6.54 6.15 -16.89
C LEU A 273 -5.99 5.34 -18.08
N GLU A 274 -6.88 4.70 -18.84
CA GLU A 274 -6.56 3.86 -20.01
C GLU A 274 -5.69 2.63 -19.69
N ILE A 275 -5.71 2.18 -18.43
CA ILE A 275 -5.04 0.94 -18.02
C ILE A 275 -5.96 -0.26 -18.27
N GLU A 276 -5.46 -1.26 -18.99
CA GLU A 276 -6.19 -2.51 -19.24
C GLU A 276 -6.31 -3.35 -17.97
N ILE A 277 -7.46 -3.22 -17.31
CA ILE A 277 -7.80 -4.02 -16.12
C ILE A 277 -8.78 -5.13 -16.50
N PRO A 278 -8.52 -6.40 -16.10
CA PRO A 278 -9.45 -7.50 -16.30
C PRO A 278 -10.87 -7.15 -15.81
N GLU A 279 -11.90 -7.65 -16.50
CA GLU A 279 -13.27 -7.39 -16.09
C GLU A 279 -13.53 -7.86 -14.66
N ASN A 280 -14.11 -6.95 -13.86
CA ASN A 280 -14.50 -7.21 -12.49
C ASN A 280 -16.02 -7.10 -12.39
N PRO A 281 -16.76 -8.22 -12.34
CA PRO A 281 -18.24 -8.20 -12.33
C PRO A 281 -18.83 -7.60 -11.04
N LYS A 282 -18.00 -7.21 -10.08
CA LYS A 282 -18.39 -6.74 -8.75
C LYS A 282 -18.31 -5.22 -8.57
N ILE A 283 -18.34 -4.42 -9.64
CA ILE A 283 -18.32 -2.93 -9.54
C ILE A 283 -19.41 -2.37 -8.62
N ASN A 284 -20.51 -3.09 -8.50
CA ASN A 284 -21.65 -2.75 -7.67
C ASN A 284 -21.50 -3.20 -6.20
N MET A 285 -20.44 -3.93 -5.81
CA MET A 285 -20.31 -4.39 -4.43
C MET A 285 -19.73 -3.29 -3.52
N PRO A 286 -20.35 -3.02 -2.35
CA PRO A 286 -19.77 -2.13 -1.35
C PRO A 286 -18.61 -2.84 -0.63
N THR A 287 -17.37 -2.59 -1.07
CA THR A 287 -16.18 -3.31 -0.57
C THR A 287 -15.25 -2.44 0.29
N LEU A 288 -15.43 -1.12 0.30
CA LEU A 288 -14.56 -0.21 1.04
C LEU A 288 -15.25 0.26 2.34
N PRO A 289 -14.53 0.24 3.48
CA PRO A 289 -15.03 0.74 4.77
C PRO A 289 -15.02 2.27 4.82
N ASN A 290 -15.67 2.83 5.84
CA ASN A 290 -15.75 4.28 6.08
C ASN A 290 -14.52 4.87 6.79
N THR A 291 -13.46 4.09 6.96
CA THR A 291 -12.19 4.51 7.56
C THR A 291 -11.04 4.03 6.70
N PHE A 292 -9.96 4.82 6.63
CA PHE A 292 -8.72 4.40 6.03
C PHE A 292 -7.51 4.83 6.86
N LEU A 293 -6.43 4.06 6.72
CA LEU A 293 -5.10 4.35 7.22
C LEU A 293 -4.17 4.53 6.03
N ALA A 294 -3.46 5.66 5.99
CA ALA A 294 -2.47 5.96 4.96
C ALA A 294 -1.09 6.25 5.56
N ILE A 295 -0.04 5.96 4.80
CA ILE A 295 1.31 6.47 5.05
C ILE A 295 1.49 7.71 4.17
N VAL A 296 1.68 8.85 4.82
CA VAL A 296 1.91 10.14 4.17
C VAL A 296 3.19 10.78 4.70
N PRO A 297 3.81 11.70 3.97
CA PRO A 297 4.98 12.40 4.48
C PRO A 297 4.66 13.35 5.63
N THR A 298 5.59 13.45 6.58
CA THR A 298 5.42 14.26 7.79
C THR A 298 5.29 15.74 7.44
N GLY A 299 4.25 16.38 7.99
CA GLY A 299 3.89 17.77 7.70
C GLY A 299 2.84 17.92 6.61
N GLU A 300 2.43 16.83 5.95
CA GLU A 300 1.39 16.82 4.92
C GLU A 300 0.09 16.13 5.35
N GLU A 301 0.02 15.66 6.61
CA GLU A 301 -1.13 14.95 7.15
C GLU A 301 -2.43 15.79 7.04
N GLU A 302 -2.36 17.07 7.43
CA GLU A 302 -3.49 17.99 7.33
C GLU A 302 -3.85 18.33 5.89
N GLU A 303 -2.86 18.44 5.00
CA GLU A 303 -3.08 18.74 3.57
C GLU A 303 -3.85 17.60 2.91
N PHE A 304 -3.39 16.36 3.07
CA PHE A 304 -4.08 15.18 2.55
C PHE A 304 -5.45 14.97 3.20
N ALA A 305 -5.57 15.22 4.51
CA ALA A 305 -6.86 15.13 5.19
C ALA A 305 -7.89 16.11 4.62
N LYS A 306 -7.50 17.37 4.40
CA LYS A 306 -8.39 18.38 3.80
C LYS A 306 -8.78 18.03 2.37
N LYS A 307 -7.82 17.64 1.52
CA LYS A 307 -8.12 17.19 0.14
C LYS A 307 -9.10 16.01 0.13
N SER A 308 -8.93 15.07 1.06
CA SER A 308 -9.82 13.91 1.22
C SER A 308 -11.23 14.33 1.64
N GLN A 309 -11.35 15.26 2.59
CA GLN A 309 -12.62 15.85 3.03
C GLN A 309 -13.34 16.61 1.91
N GLU A 310 -12.61 17.45 1.19
CA GLU A 310 -13.12 18.24 0.06
C GLU A 310 -13.60 17.34 -1.07
N THR A 311 -12.82 16.31 -1.44
CA THR A 311 -13.20 15.37 -2.52
C THR A 311 -14.43 14.54 -2.14
N LEU A 312 -14.57 14.15 -0.87
CA LEU A 312 -15.78 13.48 -0.37
C LEU A 312 -17.00 14.41 -0.47
N ARG A 313 -16.88 15.65 0.00
CA ARG A 313 -17.97 16.66 -0.05
C ARG A 313 -18.37 16.97 -1.49
N ALA A 314 -17.41 17.24 -2.37
CA ALA A 314 -17.67 17.46 -3.78
C ALA A 314 -18.38 16.26 -4.44
N SER A 315 -17.99 15.03 -4.09
CA SER A 315 -18.65 13.83 -4.60
C SER A 315 -20.07 13.65 -4.05
N TRP A 316 -20.35 14.12 -2.83
CA TRP A 316 -21.70 14.17 -2.30
C TRP A 316 -22.55 15.19 -3.07
N ASP A 317 -22.01 16.38 -3.30
CA ASP A 317 -22.69 17.46 -4.03
C ASP A 317 -23.01 17.03 -5.47
N GLU A 318 -22.06 16.39 -6.17
CA GLU A 318 -22.27 15.79 -7.50
C GLU A 318 -23.46 14.81 -7.53
N ILE A 319 -23.60 13.99 -6.49
CA ILE A 319 -24.71 13.02 -6.37
C ILE A 319 -26.02 13.75 -6.11
N VAL A 320 -26.02 14.74 -5.20
CA VAL A 320 -27.20 15.54 -4.85
C VAL A 320 -27.72 16.29 -6.08
N ASP A 321 -26.83 16.93 -6.84
CA ASP A 321 -27.16 17.64 -8.07
C ASP A 321 -27.76 16.69 -9.12
N GLY A 322 -27.14 15.52 -9.32
CA GLY A 322 -27.67 14.50 -10.23
C GLY A 322 -29.06 13.99 -9.82
N VAL A 323 -29.32 13.81 -8.52
CA VAL A 323 -30.64 13.43 -7.99
C VAL A 323 -31.64 14.57 -8.17
N TYR A 324 -31.24 15.81 -7.87
CA TYR A 324 -32.08 16.99 -8.06
C TYR A 324 -32.55 17.15 -9.52
N ASP A 325 -31.62 17.01 -10.47
CA ASP A 325 -31.91 17.08 -11.90
C ASP A 325 -32.89 15.98 -12.33
N LEU A 326 -32.69 14.75 -11.84
CA LEU A 326 -33.60 13.63 -12.12
C LEU A 326 -35.00 13.87 -11.54
N LEU A 327 -35.11 14.36 -10.31
CA LEU A 327 -36.41 14.61 -9.67
C LEU A 327 -37.16 15.75 -10.37
N THR A 328 -36.46 16.82 -10.73
CA THR A 328 -37.03 17.97 -11.43
C THR A 328 -37.49 17.59 -12.85
N LYS A 329 -36.65 16.85 -13.59
CA LYS A 329 -36.97 16.40 -14.95
C LYS A 329 -38.19 15.47 -15.01
N ASN A 330 -38.41 14.67 -13.97
CA ASN A 330 -39.56 13.77 -13.87
C ASN A 330 -40.81 14.44 -13.25
N GLY A 331 -40.76 15.74 -12.94
CA GLY A 331 -41.89 16.47 -12.34
C GLY A 331 -42.22 16.01 -10.91
N ILE A 332 -41.28 15.35 -10.22
CA ILE A 332 -41.45 14.92 -8.83
C ILE A 332 -41.13 16.06 -7.87
N LEU A 333 -40.14 16.89 -8.23
CA LEU A 333 -39.73 18.07 -7.48
C LEU A 333 -40.01 19.33 -8.31
N GLU A 334 -40.95 20.15 -7.85
CA GLU A 334 -41.29 21.42 -8.49
C GLU A 334 -40.30 22.52 -8.07
N LYS A 335 -39.91 23.35 -9.04
CA LYS A 335 -39.05 24.50 -8.79
C LYS A 335 -39.76 25.54 -7.92
N ASP A 336 -39.01 26.18 -7.04
CA ASP A 336 -39.43 27.16 -6.05
C ASP A 336 -40.47 26.63 -5.04
N SER A 337 -40.63 25.30 -4.97
CA SER A 337 -41.55 24.66 -4.03
C SER A 337 -40.94 24.54 -2.63
N PHE A 338 -41.81 24.42 -1.62
CA PHE A 338 -41.39 24.08 -0.26
C PHE A 338 -40.56 22.78 -0.21
N PHE A 339 -40.89 21.80 -1.04
CA PHE A 339 -40.17 20.53 -1.11
C PHE A 339 -38.76 20.69 -1.69
N GLU A 340 -38.56 21.57 -2.67
CA GLU A 340 -37.21 21.89 -3.16
C GLU A 340 -36.38 22.56 -2.06
N MET A 341 -36.95 23.53 -1.34
CA MET A 341 -36.25 24.20 -0.25
C MET A 341 -35.81 23.20 0.82
N GLU A 342 -36.70 22.28 1.19
CA GLU A 342 -36.40 21.26 2.19
C GLU A 342 -35.40 20.21 1.68
N PHE A 343 -35.49 19.82 0.41
CA PHE A 343 -34.49 18.95 -0.22
C PHE A 343 -33.10 19.57 -0.11
N LYS A 344 -32.93 20.82 -0.59
CA LYS A 344 -31.65 21.55 -0.53
C LYS A 344 -31.14 21.67 0.90
N ARG A 345 -32.01 21.99 1.85
CA ARG A 345 -31.65 22.11 3.28
C ARG A 345 -31.16 20.79 3.87
N GLN A 346 -31.79 19.65 3.51
CA GLN A 346 -31.42 18.34 4.05
C GLN A 346 -30.17 17.76 3.38
N THR A 347 -29.87 18.16 2.15
CA THR A 347 -28.74 17.63 1.37
C THR A 347 -27.54 18.57 1.31
N GLU A 348 -27.61 19.77 1.92
CA GLU A 348 -26.54 20.78 1.94
C GLU A 348 -25.20 20.22 2.42
N ASN A 349 -25.23 19.27 3.35
CA ASN A 349 -24.04 18.58 3.83
C ASN A 349 -24.26 17.06 3.80
N PRO A 350 -23.19 16.27 3.59
CA PRO A 350 -23.27 14.84 3.80
C PRO A 350 -23.71 14.54 5.24
N PRO A 351 -24.49 13.48 5.49
CA PRO A 351 -25.00 13.12 6.81
C PRO A 351 -23.92 12.47 7.71
N PHE A 352 -22.65 12.83 7.48
CA PHE A 352 -21.47 12.26 8.13
C PHE A 352 -20.56 13.38 8.64
N ASP A 353 -20.12 13.24 9.88
CA ASP A 353 -18.97 13.96 10.40
C ASP A 353 -17.70 13.28 9.90
N ILE A 354 -16.68 14.07 9.57
CA ILE A 354 -15.39 13.55 9.08
C ILE A 354 -14.30 13.90 10.08
N TYR A 355 -13.63 12.88 10.60
CA TYR A 355 -12.55 12.99 11.57
C TYR A 355 -11.25 12.51 10.95
N TRP A 356 -10.14 13.11 11.34
CA TRP A 356 -8.83 12.64 10.95
C TRP A 356 -7.80 12.83 12.06
N LEU A 357 -6.77 11.99 12.04
CA LEU A 357 -5.65 12.00 12.97
C LEU A 357 -4.35 11.79 12.20
N GLY A 358 -3.41 12.71 12.38
CA GLY A 358 -2.02 12.54 11.93
C GLY A 358 -1.14 12.07 13.08
N LEU A 359 -0.39 10.97 12.87
CA LEU A 359 0.57 10.43 13.83
C LEU A 359 1.94 10.25 13.18
N LYS A 360 2.88 11.10 13.58
CA LYS A 360 4.28 11.03 13.14
C LYS A 360 4.94 9.79 13.68
N TRP A 361 5.71 9.09 12.84
CA TRP A 361 6.48 7.95 13.32
C TRP A 361 7.59 8.43 14.24
N GLY A 362 7.80 7.71 15.35
CA GLY A 362 8.92 7.97 16.25
C GLY A 362 10.25 7.59 15.57
N THR A 363 11.31 8.35 15.87
CA THR A 363 12.67 8.05 15.41
C THR A 363 13.40 7.08 16.34
N GLU A 364 12.86 6.83 17.54
CA GLU A 364 13.46 5.99 18.58
C GLU A 364 12.50 4.86 18.99
N PRO A 365 12.91 3.59 18.87
CA PRO A 365 12.10 2.44 19.30
C PRO A 365 11.62 2.53 20.75
N GLU A 366 12.45 3.06 21.66
CA GLU A 366 12.11 3.26 23.06
C GLU A 366 10.89 4.17 23.24
N LYS A 367 10.83 5.26 22.46
CA LYS A 367 9.70 6.18 22.48
C LYS A 367 8.45 5.52 21.90
N ALA A 368 8.59 4.73 20.84
CA ALA A 368 7.48 3.96 20.28
C ALA A 368 6.89 2.96 21.30
N ILE A 369 7.75 2.31 22.10
CA ILE A 369 7.35 1.40 23.18
C ILE A 369 6.65 2.16 24.31
N GLU A 370 7.17 3.33 24.69
CA GLU A 370 6.54 4.18 25.69
C GLU A 370 5.16 4.65 25.24
N ASP A 371 5.04 5.12 24.00
CA ASP A 371 3.78 5.54 23.40
C ASP A 371 2.79 4.37 23.29
N TYR A 372 3.26 3.19 22.88
CA TYR A 372 2.45 1.97 22.82
C TYR A 372 1.98 1.52 24.21
N ARG A 373 2.83 1.62 25.24
CA ARG A 373 2.45 1.35 26.63
C ARG A 373 1.37 2.31 27.11
N LYS A 374 1.48 3.61 26.80
CA LYS A 374 0.46 4.61 27.14
C LYS A 374 -0.87 4.31 26.46
N LEU A 375 -0.85 3.84 25.22
CA LEU A 375 -2.03 3.52 24.43
C LEU A 375 -2.75 2.26 24.94
N LEU A 376 -2.03 1.17 25.19
CA LEU A 376 -2.64 -0.11 25.56
C LEU A 376 -2.83 -0.32 27.06
N ASN A 377 -2.14 0.46 27.90
CA ASN A 377 -2.06 0.24 29.34
C ASN A 377 -1.83 -1.24 29.71
N PRO A 378 -0.78 -1.88 29.15
CA PRO A 378 -0.59 -3.32 29.28
C PRO A 378 -0.29 -3.74 30.72
N ASP A 379 -0.67 -4.97 31.05
CA ASP A 379 -0.45 -5.59 32.35
C ASP A 379 1.04 -5.62 32.74
N ARG A 380 1.31 -5.88 34.02
CA ARG A 380 2.66 -5.94 34.60
C ARG A 380 3.60 -6.96 33.92
N PHE A 381 3.04 -7.90 33.15
CA PHE A 381 3.77 -8.93 32.39
C PHE A 381 3.57 -8.74 30.89
N TRP A 382 4.02 -7.59 30.37
CA TRP A 382 3.97 -7.35 28.94
C TRP A 382 5.05 -8.17 28.23
N GLU A 383 4.67 -9.33 27.68
CA GLU A 383 5.54 -10.25 26.94
C GLU A 383 6.39 -9.55 25.87
N PHE A 384 5.82 -8.57 25.18
CA PHE A 384 6.55 -7.78 24.19
C PHE A 384 7.72 -7.01 24.79
N GLU A 385 7.55 -6.36 25.95
CA GLU A 385 8.66 -5.67 26.63
C GLU A 385 9.72 -6.66 27.12
N ARG A 386 9.31 -7.82 27.62
CA ARG A 386 10.26 -8.87 28.01
C ARG A 386 11.10 -9.30 26.81
N LEU A 387 10.45 -9.57 25.68
CA LEU A 387 11.12 -9.89 24.42
C LEU A 387 12.04 -8.74 24.00
N TRP A 388 11.54 -7.50 23.98
CA TRP A 388 12.33 -6.32 23.62
C TRP A 388 13.58 -6.12 24.49
N ASN A 389 13.45 -6.26 25.81
CA ASN A 389 14.59 -6.13 26.72
C ASN A 389 15.61 -7.26 26.55
N HIS A 390 15.14 -8.49 26.29
CA HIS A 390 16.01 -9.61 25.93
C HIS A 390 16.74 -9.41 24.60
N ILE A 391 16.10 -8.70 23.67
CA ILE A 391 16.63 -8.37 22.36
C ILE A 391 17.69 -7.25 22.45
N LYS A 392 17.49 -6.28 23.35
CA LYS A 392 18.39 -5.15 23.56
C LYS A 392 19.67 -5.52 24.32
N SER A 393 19.62 -6.55 25.18
CA SER A 393 20.74 -7.08 25.96
C SER A 393 21.66 -7.97 25.13
#